data_AF-M7U251-F1
#
_entry.id   AF-M7U251-F1
#
_cell.length_a   1.000
_cell.length_b   1.000
_cell.length_c   1.000
_cell.angle_alpha   90.00
_cell.angle_beta   90.00
_cell.angle_gamma   90.00
#
_symmetry.space_group_name_H-M   'P 1'
#
loop_
_entity.id
_entity.type
_entity.pdbx_description
1 polymer ?
#
loop_
_entity_poly.entity_id
_entity_poly.type
_entity_poly.pdbx_seq_one_letter_code
_entity_poly.pdbx_strand_id
1 'polypeptide(L)'
;EKNYNMIELGPRGTGKSFIFREISPYVILLSGGQGSIPDLFGWKNRRDKPGLVLKYDVVAFDEVAGPSFQDEAAKQMYKGYMEQGSFARGDDKGTLSADAGIVFIGNLDSDVETTIRMSHLFSPLPDTIRNDLAFHDRWHAYFPGWEIPYMKPDYFTSHMGFIADYMAEIFHTELRKVNYTDAYQQYFELGSHVEERDRRAIVRTLSGFIKLLHPDGNCPKEDMEEILAFAIELRRRVKEQLKRMGGLEYSKTDLSYIDKETGDETVVYCREPMFTDIIPERTLLPGDVFTVGFDRDEGRYALFRVQTSVIPGKGGLSILGINSRSVKEGAKIAFDLVNMNAKDLGIDQDLSQYTFRVQVTSPMHGRESPDLGVPFYLSFVSSLLNRPMPPRFVVLGNMNLHGEVSAVEGLESKIKIAYESGARSILAPIREQREYETLPSELINSIRFRYFKRLSESVTQIFPSTRKYYDQDQQEKPYEILKNLESELREFIQNKLQSVSKNWWNERVPQDVRKNAEDRKESKTTIWPWTVQENLHQIHYINFPEYSKIITKRDNWKEVFSEHFMDREIIASKLRELEPVRNKIAHMRDLSESEISKLKLYSTEIRNCLYT
;
A
#
# COMPACT_ATOMS: atom_id res chain seq x y z
N GLU A 1 -32.70 7.69 20.84
CA GLU A 1 -33.21 8.03 19.49
C GLU A 1 -34.21 6.99 19.00
N LYS A 2 -35.16 7.39 18.14
CA LYS A 2 -36.09 6.45 17.48
C LYS A 2 -35.39 5.73 16.33
N ASN A 3 -35.67 4.43 16.16
CA ASN A 3 -35.08 3.57 15.14
C ASN A 3 -33.55 3.73 15.02
N TYR A 4 -32.88 3.74 16.17
CA TYR A 4 -31.43 3.83 16.24
C TYR A 4 -30.83 2.43 16.27
N ASN A 5 -30.11 2.07 15.22
CA ASN A 5 -29.58 0.73 15.04
C ASN A 5 -28.08 0.72 15.32
N MET A 6 -27.62 -0.17 16.18
CA MET A 6 -26.22 -0.21 16.63
C MET A 6 -25.74 -1.66 16.78
N ILE A 7 -24.43 -1.84 16.66
CA ILE A 7 -23.77 -3.09 16.98
C ILE A 7 -22.67 -2.86 17.99
N GLU A 8 -22.64 -3.68 19.04
CA GLU A 8 -21.63 -3.67 20.09
C GLU A 8 -20.96 -5.04 20.16
N LEU A 9 -19.67 -5.09 19.83
CA LEU A 9 -18.86 -6.31 19.93
C LEU A 9 -17.64 -6.03 20.81
N GLY A 10 -17.29 -6.99 21.68
CA GLY A 10 -16.13 -6.84 22.57
C GLY A 10 -15.90 -8.08 23.45
N PRO A 11 -14.94 -8.04 24.36
CA PRO A 11 -14.63 -9.16 25.24
C PRO A 11 -15.78 -9.47 26.22
N ARG A 12 -15.85 -10.70 26.71
CA ARG A 12 -16.87 -11.10 27.72
C ARG A 12 -16.69 -10.29 29.00
N GLY A 13 -17.76 -10.04 29.76
CA GLY A 13 -17.66 -9.42 31.09
C GLY A 13 -17.63 -7.89 31.12
N THR A 14 -17.91 -7.22 29.99
CA THR A 14 -18.05 -5.76 29.93
C THR A 14 -19.46 -5.26 30.29
N GLY A 15 -20.38 -6.16 30.67
CA GLY A 15 -21.74 -5.80 31.10
C GLY A 15 -22.76 -5.55 29.98
N LYS A 16 -22.41 -5.84 28.72
CA LYS A 16 -23.27 -5.56 27.54
C LYS A 16 -24.69 -6.09 27.68
N SER A 17 -24.86 -7.41 27.86
CA SER A 17 -26.19 -8.02 27.98
C SER A 17 -26.95 -7.57 29.23
N PHE A 18 -26.23 -7.20 30.30
CA PHE A 18 -26.84 -6.73 31.55
C PHE A 18 -27.52 -5.37 31.36
N ILE A 19 -26.84 -4.44 30.69
CA ILE A 19 -27.38 -3.09 30.37
C ILE A 19 -28.73 -3.21 29.64
N PHE A 20 -28.79 -4.00 28.56
CA PHE A 20 -30.01 -4.14 27.76
C PHE A 20 -31.11 -4.95 28.45
N ARG A 21 -30.80 -5.68 29.53
CA ARG A 21 -31.79 -6.44 30.29
C ARG A 21 -32.37 -5.64 31.46
N GLU A 22 -31.53 -4.86 32.15
CA GLU A 22 -31.86 -4.31 33.47
C GLU A 22 -32.13 -2.81 33.48
N ILE A 23 -31.74 -2.05 32.45
CA ILE A 23 -31.86 -0.59 32.48
C ILE A 23 -33.27 -0.09 32.19
N SER A 24 -34.05 -0.81 31.37
CA SER A 24 -35.37 -0.32 30.94
C SER A 24 -36.34 -1.47 30.62
N PRO A 25 -37.60 -1.40 31.11
CA PRO A 25 -38.64 -2.36 30.77
C PRO A 25 -39.11 -2.25 29.31
N TYR A 26 -38.70 -1.19 28.61
CA TYR A 26 -38.99 -0.96 27.19
C TYR A 26 -37.96 -1.59 26.25
N VAL A 27 -37.03 -2.39 26.79
CA VAL A 27 -36.04 -3.14 26.02
C VAL A 27 -36.34 -4.63 26.12
N ILE A 28 -36.20 -5.35 25.00
CA ILE A 28 -36.21 -6.81 25.00
C ILE A 28 -34.87 -7.34 24.50
N LEU A 29 -34.28 -8.24 25.28
CA LEU A 29 -33.07 -8.98 24.91
C LEU A 29 -33.46 -10.39 24.44
N LEU A 30 -33.06 -10.74 23.22
CA LEU A 30 -33.26 -12.04 22.60
C LEU A 30 -31.93 -12.80 22.61
N SER A 31 -31.86 -13.91 23.34
CA SER A 31 -30.64 -14.73 23.41
C SER A 31 -30.61 -15.82 22.32
N GLY A 32 -29.42 -16.31 21.99
CA GLY A 32 -29.10 -17.24 20.90
C GLY A 32 -30.20 -18.26 20.57
N GLY A 33 -30.79 -18.12 19.38
CA GLY A 33 -31.84 -19.00 18.84
C GLY A 33 -33.28 -18.50 19.03
N GLN A 34 -33.49 -17.42 19.77
CA GLN A 34 -34.79 -16.78 19.94
C GLN A 34 -34.95 -15.56 19.02
N GLY A 35 -36.19 -15.25 18.62
CA GLY A 35 -36.49 -14.07 17.80
C GLY A 35 -36.58 -14.35 16.32
N SER A 36 -37.54 -15.19 15.92
CA SER A 36 -37.84 -15.36 14.50
C SER A 36 -38.38 -14.05 13.91
N ILE A 37 -38.32 -13.92 12.59
CA ILE A 37 -38.90 -12.75 11.90
C ILE A 37 -40.40 -12.56 12.17
N PRO A 38 -41.22 -13.63 12.24
CA PRO A 38 -42.58 -13.54 12.75
C PRO A 38 -42.70 -12.94 14.16
N ASP A 39 -41.76 -13.22 15.05
CA ASP A 39 -41.79 -12.63 16.40
C ASP A 39 -41.44 -11.14 16.35
N LEU A 40 -40.46 -10.76 15.53
CA LEU A 40 -40.02 -9.37 15.41
C LEU A 40 -41.02 -8.46 14.73
N PHE A 41 -41.53 -8.88 13.57
CA PHE A 41 -42.41 -8.06 12.73
C PHE A 41 -43.87 -8.56 12.75
N GLY A 42 -44.23 -9.43 13.70
CA GLY A 42 -45.59 -9.94 13.90
C GLY A 42 -45.98 -11.08 12.95
N TRP A 43 -46.98 -11.86 13.36
CA TRP A 43 -47.44 -13.03 12.60
C TRP A 43 -48.55 -12.65 11.62
N LYS A 44 -48.42 -12.99 10.32
CA LYS A 44 -49.39 -12.64 9.27
C LYS A 44 -50.85 -12.98 9.62
N ASN A 45 -51.07 -14.10 10.31
CA ASN A 45 -52.41 -14.61 10.64
C ASN A 45 -52.78 -14.51 12.12
N ARG A 46 -52.00 -13.81 12.96
CA ARG A 46 -52.29 -13.66 14.41
C ARG A 46 -52.28 -12.19 14.83
N ARG A 47 -53.48 -11.62 14.95
CA ARG A 47 -53.67 -10.20 15.33
C ARG A 47 -53.37 -9.93 16.80
N ASP A 48 -53.42 -10.95 17.65
CA ASP A 48 -53.14 -10.93 19.08
C ASP A 48 -51.64 -10.90 19.40
N LYS A 49 -50.77 -11.13 18.40
CA LYS A 49 -49.31 -11.16 18.56
C LYS A 49 -48.64 -10.09 17.69
N PRO A 50 -48.68 -8.81 18.10
CA PRO A 50 -47.93 -7.76 17.42
C PRO A 50 -46.44 -8.04 17.49
N GLY A 51 -45.69 -7.59 16.48
CA GLY A 51 -44.24 -7.77 16.43
C GLY A 51 -43.53 -7.04 17.56
N LEU A 52 -42.41 -7.60 18.04
CA LEU A 52 -41.60 -7.01 19.10
C LEU A 52 -41.20 -5.55 18.81
N VAL A 53 -40.91 -5.22 17.54
CA VAL A 53 -40.53 -3.85 17.16
C VAL A 53 -41.66 -2.81 17.36
N LEU A 54 -42.92 -3.25 17.44
CA LEU A 54 -44.07 -2.38 17.72
C LEU A 54 -44.31 -2.18 19.22
N LYS A 55 -43.71 -3.02 20.07
CA LYS A 55 -43.95 -3.04 21.52
C LYS A 55 -42.81 -2.41 22.31
N TYR A 56 -41.58 -2.58 21.86
CA TYR A 56 -40.37 -2.18 22.59
C TYR A 56 -39.68 -0.99 21.92
N ASP A 57 -38.95 -0.21 22.70
CA ASP A 57 -38.10 0.87 22.21
C ASP A 57 -36.80 0.37 21.60
N VAL A 58 -36.32 -0.79 22.08
CA VAL A 58 -35.12 -1.47 21.59
C VAL A 58 -35.36 -2.97 21.58
N VAL A 59 -34.97 -3.61 20.47
CA VAL A 59 -34.86 -5.07 20.38
C VAL A 59 -33.39 -5.41 20.23
N ALA A 60 -32.82 -6.00 21.28
CA ALA A 60 -31.42 -6.38 21.36
C ALA A 60 -31.26 -7.89 21.11
N PHE A 61 -30.24 -8.26 20.35
CA PHE A 61 -29.87 -9.66 20.09
C PHE A 61 -28.55 -9.98 20.77
N ASP A 62 -28.58 -10.93 21.71
CA ASP A 62 -27.39 -11.47 22.37
C ASP A 62 -26.96 -12.76 21.68
N GLU A 63 -25.65 -12.99 21.56
CA GLU A 63 -25.07 -14.13 20.86
C GLU A 63 -25.66 -14.32 19.45
N VAL A 64 -25.63 -13.21 18.71
CA VAL A 64 -26.02 -13.02 17.30
C VAL A 64 -26.94 -14.08 16.71
N ALA A 65 -28.22 -13.71 16.52
CA ALA A 65 -29.34 -14.57 16.11
C ALA A 65 -29.19 -15.32 14.78
N GLY A 66 -28.31 -16.33 14.74
CA GLY A 66 -28.01 -17.16 13.56
C GLY A 66 -29.25 -17.69 12.82
N PRO A 67 -30.28 -18.21 13.50
CA PRO A 67 -31.48 -18.72 12.83
C PRO A 67 -32.32 -17.65 12.13
N SER A 68 -32.24 -16.38 12.55
CA SER A 68 -33.11 -15.30 12.07
C SER A 68 -32.69 -14.74 10.70
N PHE A 69 -31.50 -15.13 10.20
CA PHE A 69 -30.90 -14.60 8.97
C PHE A 69 -30.64 -15.66 7.90
N GLN A 70 -31.33 -16.81 7.96
CA GLN A 70 -31.15 -17.87 6.95
C GLN A 70 -31.90 -17.60 5.63
N ASP A 71 -33.01 -16.85 5.69
CA ASP A 71 -33.83 -16.54 4.52
C ASP A 71 -33.46 -15.16 3.91
N GLU A 72 -33.48 -15.03 2.59
CA GLU A 72 -33.21 -13.77 1.89
C GLU A 72 -34.34 -12.76 2.04
N ALA A 73 -35.60 -13.20 1.96
CA ALA A 73 -36.75 -12.30 2.12
C ALA A 73 -36.75 -11.67 3.52
N ALA A 74 -36.36 -12.50 4.48
CA ALA A 74 -36.06 -12.16 5.84
C ALA A 74 -35.01 -11.04 5.99
N LYS A 75 -33.83 -11.21 5.37
CA LYS A 75 -32.77 -10.19 5.37
C LYS A 75 -33.23 -8.87 4.74
N GLN A 76 -34.00 -8.92 3.66
CA GLN A 76 -34.53 -7.72 3.02
C GLN A 76 -35.53 -6.96 3.93
N MET A 77 -36.34 -7.67 4.71
CA MET A 77 -37.26 -7.06 5.67
C MET A 77 -36.50 -6.29 6.77
N TYR A 78 -35.42 -6.87 7.31
CA TYR A 78 -34.55 -6.18 8.26
C TYR A 78 -33.91 -4.93 7.63
N LYS A 79 -33.33 -5.07 6.43
CA LYS A 79 -32.72 -3.94 5.71
C LYS A 79 -33.72 -2.82 5.47
N GLY A 80 -34.94 -3.15 5.05
CA GLY A 80 -36.02 -2.18 4.85
C GLY A 80 -36.37 -1.45 6.16
N TYR A 81 -36.58 -2.22 7.23
CA TYR A 81 -36.93 -1.66 8.54
C TYR A 81 -35.82 -0.79 9.15
N MET A 82 -34.57 -1.22 9.11
CA MET A 82 -33.44 -0.46 9.66
C MET A 82 -33.21 0.87 8.92
N GLU A 83 -33.63 0.96 7.66
CA GLU A 83 -33.50 2.19 6.86
C GLU A 83 -34.70 3.13 7.08
N GLN A 84 -35.92 2.59 7.11
CA GLN A 84 -37.15 3.37 7.04
C GLN A 84 -37.91 3.48 8.38
N GLY A 85 -37.62 2.63 9.35
CA GLY A 85 -38.44 2.46 10.55
C GLY A 85 -39.82 1.88 10.26
N SER A 86 -40.03 1.32 9.07
CA SER A 86 -41.32 0.75 8.66
C SER A 86 -41.14 -0.54 7.86
N PHE A 87 -42.17 -1.40 7.86
CA PHE A 87 -42.16 -2.67 7.16
C PHE A 87 -43.54 -3.01 6.60
N ALA A 88 -43.56 -3.74 5.48
CA ALA A 88 -44.78 -4.25 4.87
C ALA A 88 -44.83 -5.78 4.99
N ARG A 89 -46.00 -6.33 5.35
CA ARG A 89 -46.21 -7.78 5.50
C ARG A 89 -46.96 -8.43 4.33
N GLY A 90 -47.39 -7.63 3.35
CA GLY A 90 -48.16 -8.10 2.19
C GLY A 90 -49.56 -8.59 2.57
N ASP A 91 -50.08 -8.14 3.70
CA ASP A 91 -51.46 -8.30 4.17
C ASP A 91 -52.26 -7.01 3.93
N ASP A 92 -53.59 -7.07 4.11
CA ASP A 92 -54.53 -5.95 3.88
C ASP A 92 -54.27 -4.70 4.76
N LYS A 93 -53.27 -4.74 5.66
CA LYS A 93 -52.94 -3.69 6.63
C LYS A 93 -51.91 -2.67 6.12
N GLY A 94 -51.31 -2.88 4.96
CA GLY A 94 -50.34 -1.95 4.37
C GLY A 94 -49.01 -1.87 5.16
N THR A 95 -48.33 -0.73 5.05
CA THR A 95 -47.02 -0.49 5.70
C THR A 95 -47.21 -0.08 7.16
N LEU A 96 -46.56 -0.80 8.08
CA LEU A 96 -46.57 -0.50 9.52
C LEU A 96 -45.29 0.24 9.90
N SER A 97 -45.40 1.31 10.69
CA SER A 97 -44.27 2.06 11.24
C SER A 97 -44.00 1.66 12.69
N ALA A 98 -42.73 1.62 13.09
CA ALA A 98 -42.31 1.29 14.43
C ALA A 98 -40.99 1.97 14.82
N ASP A 99 -40.91 2.46 16.06
CA ASP A 99 -39.80 3.29 16.53
C ASP A 99 -38.64 2.49 17.18
N ALA A 100 -38.74 1.16 17.24
CA ALA A 100 -37.73 0.33 17.89
C ALA A 100 -36.36 0.44 17.20
N GLY A 101 -35.31 0.58 18.01
CA GLY A 101 -33.92 0.38 17.56
C GLY A 101 -33.55 -1.10 17.54
N ILE A 102 -32.74 -1.52 16.58
CA ILE A 102 -32.14 -2.85 16.55
C ILE A 102 -30.72 -2.79 17.08
N VAL A 103 -30.44 -3.57 18.13
CA VAL A 103 -29.10 -3.65 18.71
C VAL A 103 -28.55 -5.06 18.61
N PHE A 104 -27.33 -5.21 18.10
CA PHE A 104 -26.63 -6.49 18.09
C PHE A 104 -25.52 -6.46 19.13
N ILE A 105 -25.50 -7.48 19.98
CA ILE A 105 -24.51 -7.65 21.03
C ILE A 105 -23.82 -8.98 20.79
N GLY A 106 -22.49 -8.95 20.83
CA GLY A 106 -21.69 -10.15 20.61
C GLY A 106 -20.32 -10.07 21.24
N ASN A 107 -19.65 -11.21 21.22
CA ASN A 107 -18.29 -11.32 21.73
C ASN A 107 -17.30 -11.44 20.58
N LEU A 108 -16.15 -10.79 20.72
CA LEU A 108 -15.01 -11.05 19.83
C LEU A 108 -14.28 -12.32 20.33
N ASP A 109 -13.99 -13.24 19.41
CA ASP A 109 -13.27 -14.48 19.71
C ASP A 109 -11.75 -14.27 19.90
N SER A 110 -11.23 -13.20 19.29
CA SER A 110 -9.82 -12.79 19.31
C SER A 110 -9.70 -11.32 19.70
N ASP A 111 -8.48 -10.88 20.03
CA ASP A 111 -8.22 -9.45 20.22
C ASP A 111 -8.49 -8.66 18.92
N VAL A 112 -8.75 -7.37 19.09
CA VAL A 112 -9.15 -6.45 18.02
C VAL A 112 -8.11 -6.39 16.91
N GLU A 113 -6.83 -6.33 17.29
CA GLU A 113 -5.73 -6.20 16.33
C GLU A 113 -5.61 -7.47 15.47
N THR A 114 -5.67 -8.65 16.09
CA THR A 114 -5.70 -9.93 15.37
C THR A 114 -6.92 -10.03 14.45
N THR A 115 -8.11 -9.64 14.93
CA THR A 115 -9.35 -9.69 14.15
C THR A 115 -9.26 -8.79 12.91
N ILE A 116 -8.74 -7.57 13.07
CA ILE A 116 -8.52 -6.59 12.00
C ILE A 116 -7.45 -7.08 11.01
N ARG A 117 -6.43 -7.80 11.46
CA ARG A 117 -5.41 -8.40 10.57
C ARG A 117 -5.95 -9.54 9.73
N MET A 118 -6.88 -10.32 10.28
CA MET A 118 -7.38 -11.55 9.66
C MET A 118 -8.60 -11.34 8.76
N SER A 119 -9.50 -10.42 9.14
CA SER A 119 -10.76 -10.18 8.45
C SER A 119 -11.29 -8.76 8.71
N HIS A 120 -12.42 -8.66 9.41
CA HIS A 120 -13.13 -7.45 9.74
C HIS A 120 -13.89 -7.65 11.06
N LEU A 121 -14.25 -6.55 11.70
CA LEU A 121 -14.84 -6.53 13.03
C LEU A 121 -16.28 -7.05 13.12
N PHE A 122 -16.88 -7.46 11.99
CA PHE A 122 -18.17 -8.15 11.96
C PHE A 122 -18.04 -9.68 11.92
N SER A 123 -16.82 -10.22 12.05
CA SER A 123 -16.57 -11.66 12.04
C SER A 123 -17.41 -12.50 13.01
N PRO A 124 -17.83 -12.02 14.20
CA PRO A 124 -18.69 -12.82 15.10
C PRO A 124 -20.12 -13.01 14.59
N LEU A 125 -20.53 -12.29 13.53
CA LEU A 125 -21.87 -12.43 12.97
C LEU A 125 -22.01 -13.74 12.16
N PRO A 126 -23.25 -14.27 12.02
CA PRO A 126 -23.55 -15.43 11.19
C PRO A 126 -23.08 -15.26 9.74
N ASP A 127 -22.61 -16.34 9.12
CA ASP A 127 -22.08 -16.33 7.74
C ASP A 127 -23.05 -15.70 6.73
N THR A 128 -24.36 -15.80 6.96
CA THR A 128 -25.40 -15.29 6.07
C THR A 128 -25.50 -13.76 6.01
N ILE A 129 -24.99 -13.05 7.03
CA ILE A 129 -24.96 -11.58 7.11
C ILE A 129 -23.57 -11.01 7.35
N ARG A 130 -22.60 -11.81 7.80
CA ARG A 130 -21.22 -11.39 8.11
C ARG A 130 -20.59 -10.55 7.00
N ASN A 131 -20.82 -10.96 5.75
CA ASN A 131 -20.24 -10.32 4.57
C ASN A 131 -21.24 -9.44 3.79
N ASP A 132 -22.40 -9.11 4.38
CA ASP A 132 -23.46 -8.37 3.69
C ASP A 132 -23.28 -6.85 3.85
N LEU A 133 -22.61 -6.24 2.86
CA LEU A 133 -22.32 -4.80 2.82
C LEU A 133 -23.56 -3.93 3.03
N ALA A 134 -24.64 -4.24 2.32
CA ALA A 134 -25.89 -3.49 2.41
C ALA A 134 -26.51 -3.59 3.80
N PHE A 135 -26.40 -4.74 4.47
CA PHE A 135 -26.87 -4.90 5.84
C PHE A 135 -26.05 -4.02 6.80
N HIS A 136 -24.72 -4.08 6.72
CA HIS A 136 -23.84 -3.36 7.64
C HIS A 136 -23.84 -1.84 7.44
N ASP A 137 -24.10 -1.36 6.23
CA ASP A 137 -24.18 0.07 6.00
C ASP A 137 -25.35 0.75 6.74
N ARG A 138 -26.36 -0.02 7.19
CA ARG A 138 -27.51 0.48 7.96
C ARG A 138 -27.26 0.63 9.46
N TRP A 139 -26.06 0.31 9.94
CA TRP A 139 -25.68 0.59 11.33
C TRP A 139 -25.45 2.08 11.54
N HIS A 140 -26.08 2.68 12.53
CA HIS A 140 -25.78 4.06 12.92
C HIS A 140 -24.43 4.13 13.62
N ALA A 141 -24.08 3.12 14.42
CA ALA A 141 -22.84 3.06 15.16
C ALA A 141 -22.30 1.63 15.27
N TYR A 142 -20.97 1.51 15.22
CA TYR A 142 -20.25 0.37 15.77
C TYR A 142 -19.68 0.81 17.12
N PHE A 143 -20.20 0.26 18.21
CA PHE A 143 -19.72 0.53 19.56
C PHE A 143 -18.57 -0.41 19.94
N PRO A 144 -17.37 0.12 20.25
CA PRO A 144 -16.18 -0.68 20.53
C PRO A 144 -16.23 -1.25 21.95
N GLY A 145 -16.87 -2.40 22.13
CA GLY A 145 -17.05 -3.01 23.46
C GLY A 145 -15.74 -3.40 24.15
N TRP A 146 -14.61 -3.43 23.45
CA TRP A 146 -13.27 -3.62 24.03
C TRP A 146 -12.69 -2.38 24.70
N GLU A 147 -13.23 -1.20 24.44
CA GLU A 147 -12.84 0.03 25.13
C GLU A 147 -13.57 0.19 26.47
N ILE A 148 -14.64 -0.58 26.69
CA ILE A 148 -15.35 -0.62 27.97
C ILE A 148 -14.51 -1.42 28.97
N PRO A 149 -14.17 -0.84 30.14
CA PRO A 149 -13.47 -1.58 31.18
C PRO A 149 -14.36 -2.69 31.74
N TYR A 150 -13.75 -3.81 32.14
CA TYR A 150 -14.46 -4.88 32.84
C TYR A 150 -15.16 -4.33 34.08
N MET A 151 -16.41 -4.74 34.29
CA MET A 151 -17.18 -4.36 35.49
C MET A 151 -16.42 -4.75 36.76
N LYS A 152 -16.11 -3.76 37.60
CA LYS A 152 -15.48 -3.93 38.91
C LYS A 152 -16.39 -3.37 40.00
N PRO A 153 -16.36 -3.93 41.21
CA PRO A 153 -17.10 -3.37 42.34
C PRO A 153 -16.79 -1.89 42.60
N ASP A 154 -15.55 -1.48 42.36
CA ASP A 154 -15.11 -0.09 42.57
C ASP A 154 -15.75 0.93 41.59
N TYR A 155 -16.46 0.46 40.55
CA TYR A 155 -17.23 1.33 39.65
C TYR A 155 -18.62 1.67 40.18
N PHE A 156 -19.08 1.00 41.26
CA PHE A 156 -20.31 1.39 41.91
C PHE A 156 -20.10 2.69 42.68
N THR A 157 -20.96 3.66 42.39
CA THR A 157 -20.98 4.92 43.11
C THR A 157 -21.64 4.76 44.48
N SER A 158 -21.09 5.44 45.50
CA SER A 158 -21.75 5.60 46.81
C SER A 158 -22.75 6.76 46.84
N HIS A 159 -22.87 7.51 45.73
CA HIS A 159 -23.81 8.61 45.61
C HIS A 159 -25.24 8.10 45.44
N MET A 160 -26.22 8.91 45.86
CA MET A 160 -27.63 8.63 45.57
C MET A 160 -27.86 8.74 44.06
N GLY A 161 -28.51 7.73 43.48
CA GLY A 161 -28.91 7.70 42.08
C GLY A 161 -30.42 7.51 41.94
N PHE A 162 -30.94 7.81 40.75
CA PHE A 162 -32.32 7.47 40.41
C PHE A 162 -32.46 5.97 40.19
N ILE A 163 -33.63 5.42 40.52
CA ILE A 163 -33.98 4.04 40.20
C ILE A 163 -34.11 3.93 38.67
N ALA A 164 -33.63 2.81 38.11
CA ALA A 164 -33.60 2.56 36.67
C ALA A 164 -34.97 2.78 36.00
N ASP A 165 -36.06 2.29 36.60
CA ASP A 165 -37.42 2.45 36.07
C ASP A 165 -37.84 3.92 35.89
N TYR A 166 -37.45 4.78 36.82
CA TYR A 166 -37.76 6.22 36.74
C TYR A 166 -37.01 6.87 35.58
N MET A 167 -35.72 6.55 35.42
CA MET A 167 -34.91 7.01 34.29
C MET A 167 -35.45 6.47 32.95
N ALA A 168 -35.84 5.20 32.93
CA ALA A 168 -36.40 4.56 31.75
C ALA A 168 -37.70 5.22 31.29
N GLU A 169 -38.58 5.60 32.22
CA GLU A 169 -39.81 6.34 31.90
C GLU A 169 -39.50 7.71 31.28
N ILE A 170 -38.54 8.45 31.82
CA ILE A 170 -38.09 9.75 31.27
C ILE A 170 -37.55 9.56 29.85
N PHE A 171 -36.74 8.52 29.63
CA PHE A 171 -36.19 8.22 28.31
C PHE A 171 -37.31 7.88 27.31
N HIS A 172 -38.24 7.01 27.70
CA HIS A 172 -39.34 6.54 26.88
C HIS A 172 -40.30 7.68 26.51
N THR A 173 -40.76 8.42 27.51
CA THR A 173 -41.84 9.40 27.36
C THR A 173 -41.36 10.76 26.92
N GLU A 174 -40.22 11.25 27.42
CA GLU A 174 -39.80 12.65 27.20
C GLU A 174 -38.63 12.76 26.23
N LEU A 175 -37.47 12.18 26.55
CA LEU A 175 -36.25 12.43 25.76
C LEU A 175 -36.30 11.86 24.34
N ARG A 176 -37.06 10.79 24.09
CA ARG A 176 -37.27 10.26 22.74
C ARG A 176 -38.07 11.20 21.82
N LYS A 177 -38.82 12.16 22.37
CA LYS A 177 -39.58 13.16 21.58
C LYS A 177 -38.73 14.37 21.18
N VAL A 178 -37.71 14.70 21.97
CA VAL A 178 -36.81 15.83 21.74
C VAL A 178 -35.91 15.53 20.54
N ASN A 179 -35.47 16.55 19.78
CA ASN A 179 -34.58 16.37 18.64
C ASN A 179 -33.44 17.39 18.67
N TYR A 180 -32.19 16.93 18.59
CA TYR A 180 -30.99 17.76 18.52
C TYR A 180 -30.13 17.46 17.28
N THR A 181 -30.70 16.86 16.22
CA THR A 181 -29.94 16.48 15.01
C THR A 181 -29.23 17.65 14.33
N ASP A 182 -29.71 18.88 14.51
CA ASP A 182 -29.13 20.07 13.89
C ASP A 182 -28.29 20.92 14.87
N ALA A 183 -28.16 20.50 16.14
CA ALA A 183 -27.52 21.31 17.18
C ALA A 183 -26.05 21.64 16.86
N TYR A 184 -25.32 20.72 16.23
CA TYR A 184 -23.93 20.94 15.83
C TYR A 184 -23.75 22.05 14.78
N GLN A 185 -24.79 22.34 13.97
CA GLN A 185 -24.71 23.30 12.87
C GLN A 185 -24.48 24.73 13.34
N GLN A 186 -24.67 25.00 14.63
CA GLN A 186 -24.30 26.27 15.23
C GLN A 186 -22.78 26.53 15.12
N TYR A 187 -21.96 25.49 15.26
CA TYR A 187 -20.51 25.61 15.36
C TYR A 187 -19.74 24.91 14.23
N PHE A 188 -20.31 23.83 13.65
CA PHE A 188 -19.60 22.93 12.74
C PHE A 188 -20.39 22.62 11.47
N GLU A 189 -19.68 22.22 10.42
CA GLU A 189 -20.23 21.56 9.21
C GLU A 189 -19.60 20.19 9.04
N LEU A 190 -20.27 19.27 8.33
CA LEU A 190 -19.72 17.95 8.02
C LEU A 190 -18.93 18.01 6.71
N GLY A 191 -17.79 17.33 6.64
CA GLY A 191 -16.92 17.37 5.48
C GLY A 191 -17.45 16.62 4.26
N SER A 192 -16.75 16.79 3.14
CA SER A 192 -17.22 16.37 1.80
C SER A 192 -17.32 14.84 1.61
N HIS A 193 -16.64 14.06 2.44
CA HIS A 193 -16.68 12.59 2.42
C HIS A 193 -17.85 12.00 3.21
N VAL A 194 -18.61 12.82 3.94
CA VAL A 194 -19.77 12.37 4.73
C VAL A 194 -20.99 12.25 3.82
N GLU A 195 -21.40 11.02 3.51
CA GLU A 195 -22.57 10.74 2.69
C GLU A 195 -23.87 10.88 3.49
N GLU A 196 -25.04 10.90 2.84
CA GLU A 196 -26.33 11.14 3.50
C GLU A 196 -26.65 10.10 4.60
N ARG A 197 -26.28 8.83 4.37
CA ARG A 197 -26.44 7.76 5.37
C ARG A 197 -25.48 7.95 6.55
N ASP A 198 -24.26 8.40 6.28
CA ASP A 198 -23.27 8.72 7.30
C ASP A 198 -23.74 9.91 8.15
N ARG A 199 -24.21 10.98 7.50
CA ARG A 199 -24.81 12.14 8.16
C ARG A 199 -25.93 11.72 9.09
N ARG A 200 -26.91 10.93 8.61
CA ARG A 200 -28.05 10.46 9.43
C ARG A 200 -27.59 9.66 10.65
N ALA A 201 -26.57 8.81 10.48
CA ALA A 201 -25.99 8.04 11.56
C ALA A 201 -25.30 8.93 12.62
N ILE A 202 -24.46 9.87 12.17
CA ILE A 202 -23.71 10.80 13.02
C ILE A 202 -24.67 11.69 13.82
N VAL A 203 -25.60 12.37 13.15
CA VAL A 203 -26.48 13.36 13.80
C VAL A 203 -27.46 12.71 14.78
N ARG A 204 -27.90 11.48 14.53
CA ARG A 204 -28.71 10.71 15.49
C ARG A 204 -27.89 10.30 16.71
N THR A 205 -26.65 9.87 16.51
CA THR A 205 -25.74 9.53 17.61
C THR A 205 -25.48 10.75 18.49
N LEU A 206 -25.14 11.89 17.87
CA LEU A 206 -24.96 13.18 18.53
C LEU A 206 -26.20 13.61 19.32
N SER A 207 -27.39 13.56 18.69
CA SER A 207 -28.65 13.90 19.36
C SER A 207 -28.91 13.00 20.58
N GLY A 208 -28.56 11.71 20.49
CA GLY A 208 -28.60 10.78 21.62
C GLY A 208 -27.71 11.19 22.78
N PHE A 209 -26.46 11.58 22.50
CA PHE A 209 -25.52 12.03 23.53
C PHE A 209 -25.93 13.36 24.17
N ILE A 210 -26.37 14.34 23.37
CA ILE A 210 -26.86 15.62 23.90
C ILE A 210 -28.03 15.38 24.87
N LYS A 211 -28.98 14.50 24.56
CA LYS A 211 -30.08 14.17 25.47
C LYS A 211 -29.62 13.61 26.82
N LEU A 212 -28.50 12.89 26.84
CA LEU A 212 -27.98 12.27 28.05
C LEU A 212 -27.07 13.20 28.85
N LEU A 213 -26.23 13.99 28.17
CA LEU A 213 -25.20 14.82 28.79
C LEU A 213 -25.64 16.27 29.00
N HIS A 214 -26.45 16.80 28.08
CA HIS A 214 -27.00 18.16 28.10
C HIS A 214 -28.53 18.14 27.90
N PRO A 215 -29.29 17.54 28.83
CA PRO A 215 -30.74 17.37 28.68
C PRO A 215 -31.52 18.68 28.61
N ASP A 216 -30.92 19.81 29.02
CA ASP A 216 -31.47 21.16 28.86
C ASP A 216 -31.25 21.75 27.45
N GLY A 217 -30.48 21.06 26.60
CA GLY A 217 -30.15 21.45 25.24
C GLY A 217 -28.99 22.45 25.13
N ASN A 218 -28.43 22.91 26.26
CA ASN A 218 -27.31 23.84 26.26
C ASN A 218 -26.00 23.07 26.20
N CYS A 219 -25.51 22.82 24.99
CA CYS A 219 -24.23 22.17 24.75
C CYS A 219 -23.20 23.22 24.28
N PRO A 220 -22.16 23.51 25.08
CA PRO A 220 -21.10 24.44 24.69
C PRO A 220 -20.28 23.87 23.52
N LYS A 221 -19.55 24.74 22.81
CA LYS A 221 -18.79 24.36 21.61
C LYS A 221 -17.81 23.20 21.85
N GLU A 222 -17.10 23.22 22.98
CA GLU A 222 -16.12 22.18 23.34
C GLU A 222 -16.79 20.80 23.51
N ASP A 223 -17.85 20.72 24.31
CA ASP A 223 -18.59 19.46 24.49
C ASP A 223 -19.26 19.00 23.19
N MET A 224 -19.75 19.95 22.37
CA MET A 224 -20.33 19.66 21.06
C MET A 224 -19.29 19.04 20.12
N GLU A 225 -18.06 19.56 20.12
CA GLU A 225 -16.95 19.04 19.32
C GLU A 225 -16.59 17.62 19.75
N GLU A 226 -16.50 17.35 21.06
CA GLU A 226 -16.20 16.02 21.59
C GLU A 226 -17.30 15.01 21.22
N ILE A 227 -18.57 15.38 21.41
CA ILE A 227 -19.72 14.53 21.06
C ILE A 227 -19.76 14.28 19.55
N LEU A 228 -19.52 15.31 18.73
CA LEU A 228 -19.51 15.20 17.27
C LEU A 228 -18.37 14.30 16.80
N ALA A 229 -17.16 14.49 17.32
CA ALA A 229 -16.01 13.66 17.01
C ALA A 229 -16.28 12.19 17.39
N PHE A 230 -16.83 11.93 18.58
CA PHE A 230 -17.17 10.58 18.99
C PHE A 230 -18.26 9.94 18.11
N ALA A 231 -19.30 10.70 17.75
CA ALA A 231 -20.35 10.24 16.83
C ALA A 231 -19.78 9.89 15.44
N ILE A 232 -18.85 10.69 14.93
CA ILE A 232 -18.14 10.42 13.67
C ILE A 232 -17.28 9.17 13.81
N GLU A 233 -16.56 9.00 14.91
CA GLU A 233 -15.71 7.82 15.16
C GLU A 233 -16.53 6.52 15.11
N LEU A 234 -17.67 6.48 15.81
CA LEU A 234 -18.55 5.32 15.83
C LEU A 234 -19.11 4.96 14.45
N ARG A 235 -19.43 5.96 13.62
CA ARG A 235 -19.90 5.74 12.25
C ARG A 235 -18.74 5.37 11.31
N ARG A 236 -17.58 6.02 11.45
CA ARG A 236 -16.39 5.71 10.67
C ARG A 236 -15.99 4.26 10.86
N ARG A 237 -16.07 3.74 12.09
CA ARG A 237 -15.76 2.32 12.38
C ARG A 237 -16.61 1.35 11.56
N VAL A 238 -17.88 1.67 11.28
CA VAL A 238 -18.72 0.91 10.32
C VAL A 238 -18.15 1.02 8.89
N LYS A 239 -17.85 2.25 8.43
CA LYS A 239 -17.33 2.50 7.08
C LYS A 239 -15.98 1.84 6.84
N GLU A 240 -15.09 1.80 7.82
CA GLU A 240 -13.80 1.10 7.73
C GLU A 240 -13.99 -0.41 7.52
N GLN A 241 -15.00 -1.01 8.15
CA GLN A 241 -15.32 -2.43 7.89
C GLN A 241 -15.93 -2.65 6.50
N LEU A 242 -16.80 -1.74 6.05
CA LEU A 242 -17.35 -1.79 4.70
C LEU A 242 -16.26 -1.61 3.63
N LYS A 243 -15.29 -0.72 3.85
CA LYS A 243 -14.11 -0.56 2.99
C LYS A 243 -13.28 -1.84 2.94
N ARG A 244 -13.07 -2.52 4.06
CA ARG A 244 -12.36 -3.81 4.08
C ARG A 244 -13.09 -4.89 3.29
N MET A 245 -14.42 -4.94 3.39
CA MET A 245 -15.23 -5.96 2.73
C MET A 245 -15.50 -5.65 1.25
N GLY A 246 -15.88 -4.42 0.92
CA GLY A 246 -16.33 -3.96 -0.41
C GLY A 246 -15.26 -3.20 -1.20
N GLY A 247 -14.17 -2.78 -0.57
CA GLY A 247 -13.06 -2.12 -1.24
C GLY A 247 -13.29 -0.69 -1.64
N LEU A 248 -12.95 -0.41 -2.90
CA LEU A 248 -12.99 0.93 -3.50
C LEU A 248 -14.41 1.53 -3.50
N GLU A 249 -15.46 0.71 -3.52
CA GLU A 249 -16.86 1.17 -3.40
C GLU A 249 -17.08 1.99 -2.11
N TYR A 250 -16.30 1.72 -1.06
CA TYR A 250 -16.38 2.42 0.23
C TYR A 250 -15.05 3.15 0.56
N SER A 251 -14.34 3.66 -0.45
CA SER A 251 -13.05 4.33 -0.27
C SER A 251 -13.16 5.64 0.56
N LYS A 252 -14.30 6.33 0.47
CA LYS A 252 -14.63 7.55 1.24
C LYS A 252 -14.86 7.25 2.71
N THR A 253 -13.75 7.16 3.44
CA THR A 253 -13.71 6.81 4.88
C THR A 253 -13.23 7.96 5.76
N ASP A 254 -12.65 9.01 5.16
CA ASP A 254 -12.18 10.19 5.89
C ASP A 254 -13.35 11.09 6.28
N LEU A 255 -14.18 10.59 7.19
CA LEU A 255 -15.27 11.36 7.77
C LEU A 255 -14.67 12.47 8.65
N SER A 256 -15.11 13.69 8.40
CA SER A 256 -14.56 14.91 8.99
C SER A 256 -15.66 15.90 9.36
N TYR A 257 -15.28 16.90 10.16
CA TYR A 257 -16.07 18.09 10.41
C TYR A 257 -15.21 19.34 10.21
N ILE A 258 -15.86 20.48 9.94
CA ILE A 258 -15.24 21.77 9.66
C ILE A 258 -15.73 22.76 10.72
N ASP A 259 -14.81 23.41 11.42
CA ASP A 259 -15.13 24.50 12.34
C ASP A 259 -15.55 25.75 11.55
N LYS A 260 -16.74 26.30 11.84
CA LYS A 260 -17.26 27.49 11.14
C LYS A 260 -16.51 28.77 11.47
N GLU A 261 -15.87 28.84 12.63
CA GLU A 261 -15.12 30.03 13.08
C GLU A 261 -13.71 30.06 12.47
N THR A 262 -13.01 28.93 12.45
CA THR A 262 -11.63 28.87 11.95
C THR A 262 -11.53 28.44 10.48
N GLY A 263 -12.51 27.65 10.00
CA GLY A 263 -12.49 27.01 8.69
C GLY A 263 -11.64 25.72 8.65
N ASP A 264 -11.12 25.26 9.78
CA ASP A 264 -10.27 24.07 9.84
C ASP A 264 -11.11 22.80 9.70
N GLU A 265 -10.65 21.89 8.82
CA GLU A 265 -11.23 20.57 8.65
C GLU A 265 -10.47 19.54 9.50
N THR A 266 -11.19 18.88 10.40
CA THR A 266 -10.66 17.82 11.25
C THR A 266 -11.20 16.47 10.80
N VAL A 267 -10.31 15.60 10.31
CA VAL A 267 -10.63 14.20 10.01
C VAL A 267 -10.58 13.39 11.30
N VAL A 268 -11.66 12.67 11.60
CA VAL A 268 -11.77 11.85 12.82
C VAL A 268 -11.34 10.43 12.50
N TYR A 269 -10.38 9.89 13.25
CA TYR A 269 -9.85 8.55 13.04
C TYR A 269 -10.28 7.58 14.15
N CYS A 270 -10.41 6.29 13.82
CA CYS A 270 -10.60 5.25 14.83
C CYS A 270 -9.30 5.00 15.61
N ARG A 271 -9.41 4.56 16.87
CA ARG A 271 -8.26 4.25 17.72
C ARG A 271 -7.52 2.98 17.31
N GLU A 272 -8.23 1.98 16.79
CA GLU A 272 -7.60 0.77 16.24
C GLU A 272 -6.77 1.09 14.99
N PRO A 273 -5.68 0.35 14.75
CA PRO A 273 -4.89 0.54 13.54
C PRO A 273 -5.73 0.35 12.27
N MET A 274 -5.95 1.46 11.55
CA MET A 274 -6.70 1.49 10.29
C MET A 274 -6.06 0.62 9.20
N PHE A 275 -4.73 0.56 9.22
CA PHE A 275 -3.91 -0.31 8.40
C PHE A 275 -2.97 -1.05 9.33
N THR A 276 -2.94 -2.37 9.22
CA THR A 276 -1.66 -3.03 9.49
C THR A 276 -0.81 -2.77 8.27
N ASP A 277 0.20 -1.91 8.39
CA ASP A 277 1.37 -1.96 7.50
C ASP A 277 2.03 -3.33 7.74
N ILE A 278 1.38 -4.40 7.24
CA ILE A 278 1.87 -5.78 7.32
C ILE A 278 3.24 -5.81 6.62
N ILE A 279 3.36 -5.01 5.56
CA ILE A 279 4.61 -4.70 4.88
C ILE A 279 5.21 -3.48 5.56
N PRO A 280 6.28 -3.64 6.36
CA PRO A 280 6.83 -2.53 7.12
C PRO A 280 7.58 -1.54 6.22
N GLU A 281 7.67 -0.30 6.67
CA GLU A 281 8.43 0.75 5.98
C GLU A 281 9.95 0.58 6.09
N ARG A 282 10.42 -0.17 7.10
CA ARG A 282 11.84 -0.48 7.27
C ARG A 282 12.34 -1.45 6.21
N THR A 283 13.63 -1.37 5.91
CA THR A 283 14.32 -2.39 5.09
C THR A 283 14.23 -3.75 5.77
N LEU A 284 13.83 -4.76 5.01
CA LEU A 284 13.73 -6.13 5.49
C LEU A 284 15.11 -6.80 5.55
N LEU A 285 15.18 -8.00 6.12
CA LEU A 285 16.39 -8.82 6.04
C LEU A 285 16.53 -9.42 4.62
N PRO A 286 17.76 -9.70 4.16
CA PRO A 286 17.97 -10.43 2.91
C PRO A 286 17.21 -11.76 2.88
N GLY A 287 16.58 -12.05 1.74
CA GLY A 287 15.74 -13.22 1.54
C GLY A 287 14.28 -13.07 2.00
N ASP A 288 13.86 -11.90 2.49
CA ASP A 288 12.48 -11.63 2.89
C ASP A 288 11.71 -10.91 1.77
N VAL A 289 10.63 -11.52 1.28
CA VAL A 289 9.85 -11.05 0.13
C VAL A 289 8.35 -11.15 0.44
N PHE A 290 7.60 -10.08 0.14
CA PHE A 290 6.13 -10.09 0.19
C PHE A 290 5.53 -10.29 -1.21
N THR A 291 4.40 -10.99 -1.25
CA THR A 291 3.67 -11.33 -2.48
C THR A 291 2.17 -11.52 -2.18
N VAL A 292 1.32 -11.40 -3.19
CA VAL A 292 -0.14 -11.63 -3.05
C VAL A 292 -0.52 -12.80 -3.94
N GLY A 293 -1.18 -13.79 -3.35
CA GLY A 293 -1.59 -15.01 -4.00
C GLY A 293 -3.09 -15.24 -3.89
N PHE A 294 -3.66 -15.99 -4.83
CA PHE A 294 -5.03 -16.50 -4.69
C PHE A 294 -5.03 -17.78 -3.84
N ASP A 295 -5.82 -17.79 -2.78
CA ASP A 295 -6.08 -18.95 -1.95
C ASP A 295 -7.29 -19.73 -2.49
N ARG A 296 -7.02 -20.94 -2.97
CA ARG A 296 -8.04 -21.82 -3.56
C ARG A 296 -8.95 -22.44 -2.51
N ASP A 297 -8.49 -22.63 -1.28
CA ASP A 297 -9.28 -23.26 -0.22
C ASP A 297 -10.36 -22.30 0.29
N GLU A 298 -10.01 -21.02 0.45
CA GLU A 298 -10.91 -19.99 0.96
C GLU A 298 -11.56 -19.13 -0.15
N GLY A 299 -11.14 -19.30 -1.40
CA GLY A 299 -11.66 -18.57 -2.56
C GLY A 299 -11.39 -17.06 -2.53
N ARG A 300 -10.30 -16.64 -1.87
CA ARG A 300 -9.94 -15.21 -1.70
C ARG A 300 -8.46 -14.96 -1.96
N TYR A 301 -8.10 -13.71 -2.25
CA TYR A 301 -6.71 -13.30 -2.33
C TYR A 301 -6.14 -13.01 -0.94
N ALA A 302 -4.88 -13.34 -0.72
CA ALA A 302 -4.19 -13.16 0.56
C ALA A 302 -2.73 -12.74 0.36
N LEU A 303 -2.21 -11.96 1.32
CA LEU A 303 -0.79 -11.63 1.38
C LEU A 303 0.01 -12.82 1.93
N PHE A 304 1.12 -13.14 1.26
CA PHE A 304 2.10 -14.13 1.67
C PHE A 304 3.46 -13.47 1.86
N ARG A 305 4.22 -13.98 2.82
CA ARG A 305 5.59 -13.59 3.14
C ARG A 305 6.49 -14.82 3.01
N VAL A 306 7.50 -14.70 2.17
CA VAL A 306 8.50 -15.73 1.90
C VAL A 306 9.83 -15.27 2.49
N GLN A 307 10.36 -16.06 3.41
CA GLN A 307 11.63 -15.78 4.08
C GLN A 307 12.62 -16.90 3.80
N THR A 308 13.77 -16.57 3.21
CA THR A 308 14.81 -17.55 2.92
C THR A 308 16.10 -17.26 3.66
N SER A 309 16.62 -18.28 4.33
CA SER A 309 17.99 -18.28 4.88
C SER A 309 18.82 -19.38 4.22
N VAL A 310 20.04 -19.04 3.81
CA VAL A 310 21.03 -19.99 3.27
C VAL A 310 22.03 -20.33 4.37
N ILE A 311 22.16 -21.63 4.69
CA ILE A 311 23.02 -22.12 5.78
C ILE A 311 24.01 -23.14 5.22
N PRO A 312 25.29 -23.16 5.66
CA PRO A 312 26.24 -24.21 5.27
C PRO A 312 25.71 -25.62 5.61
N GLY A 313 25.73 -26.54 4.65
CA GLY A 313 25.15 -27.88 4.83
C GLY A 313 25.30 -28.78 3.60
N LYS A 314 24.67 -29.96 3.62
CA LYS A 314 24.53 -30.80 2.43
C LYS A 314 23.38 -30.23 1.61
N GLY A 315 23.66 -29.77 0.40
CA GLY A 315 22.73 -29.04 -0.48
C GLY A 315 21.30 -29.55 -0.47
N GLY A 316 20.34 -28.65 -0.56
CA GLY A 316 18.92 -29.00 -0.60
C GLY A 316 17.99 -27.87 -0.16
N LEU A 317 16.69 -28.15 -0.23
CA LEU A 317 15.61 -27.22 0.06
C LEU A 317 14.76 -27.76 1.21
N SER A 318 14.55 -26.96 2.25
CA SER A 318 13.68 -27.25 3.38
C SER A 318 12.63 -26.14 3.50
N ILE A 319 11.35 -26.52 3.52
CA ILE A 319 10.22 -25.58 3.57
C ILE A 319 9.50 -25.72 4.92
N LEU A 320 9.28 -24.59 5.60
CA LEU A 320 8.62 -24.47 6.90
C LEU A 320 7.38 -23.56 6.79
N GLY A 321 6.41 -23.76 7.67
CA GLY A 321 5.13 -23.03 7.65
C GLY A 321 4.14 -23.64 6.67
N ILE A 322 3.62 -22.83 5.75
CA ILE A 322 2.66 -23.26 4.73
C ILE A 322 3.35 -24.24 3.77
N ASN A 323 2.85 -25.47 3.68
CA ASN A 323 3.54 -26.59 3.02
C ASN A 323 2.69 -27.31 1.96
N SER A 324 1.78 -26.59 1.31
CA SER A 324 0.90 -27.12 0.26
C SER A 324 1.69 -27.63 -0.96
N ARG A 325 1.04 -28.42 -1.81
CA ARG A 325 1.67 -29.02 -3.00
C ARG A 325 2.18 -27.95 -3.96
N SER A 326 1.35 -26.95 -4.25
CA SER A 326 1.67 -25.85 -5.17
C SER A 326 2.84 -25.01 -4.67
N VAL A 327 2.91 -24.76 -3.35
CA VAL A 327 4.01 -24.03 -2.71
C VAL A 327 5.34 -24.79 -2.83
N LYS A 328 5.33 -26.10 -2.55
CA LYS A 328 6.51 -26.96 -2.67
C LYS A 328 7.02 -27.04 -4.11
N GLU A 329 6.10 -27.14 -5.07
CA GLU A 329 6.43 -27.18 -6.49
C GLU A 329 7.04 -25.86 -6.97
N GLY A 330 6.42 -24.71 -6.64
CA GLY A 330 6.95 -23.40 -6.98
C GLY A 330 8.34 -23.13 -6.38
N ALA A 331 8.54 -23.47 -5.11
CA ALA A 331 9.84 -23.33 -4.45
C ALA A 331 10.91 -24.25 -5.06
N LYS A 332 10.55 -25.47 -5.48
CA LYS A 332 11.47 -26.39 -6.15
C LYS A 332 11.87 -25.89 -7.54
N ILE A 333 10.92 -25.43 -8.34
CA ILE A 333 11.18 -24.84 -9.67
C ILE A 333 12.13 -23.64 -9.52
N ALA A 334 11.89 -22.77 -8.54
CA ALA A 334 12.76 -21.64 -8.24
C ALA A 334 14.17 -22.06 -7.84
N PHE A 335 14.30 -23.09 -7.00
CA PHE A 335 15.60 -23.61 -6.55
C PHE A 335 16.41 -24.18 -7.72
N ASP A 336 15.75 -24.96 -8.59
CA ASP A 336 16.40 -25.56 -9.77
C ASP A 336 16.89 -24.47 -10.74
N LEU A 337 16.08 -23.42 -10.98
CA LEU A 337 16.47 -22.28 -11.83
C LEU A 337 17.62 -21.46 -11.24
N VAL A 338 17.63 -21.23 -9.93
CA VAL A 338 18.76 -20.54 -9.27
C VAL A 338 20.03 -21.36 -9.40
N ASN A 339 19.98 -22.68 -9.24
CA ASN A 339 21.14 -23.55 -9.44
C ASN A 339 21.66 -23.52 -10.88
N MET A 340 20.78 -23.49 -11.88
CA MET A 340 21.18 -23.40 -13.29
C MET A 340 21.84 -22.05 -13.61
N ASN A 341 21.33 -20.96 -13.04
CA ASN A 341 21.75 -19.59 -13.37
C ASN A 341 22.70 -18.96 -12.33
N ALA A 342 23.21 -19.73 -11.36
CA ALA A 342 24.01 -19.20 -10.24
C ALA A 342 25.25 -18.43 -10.71
N LYS A 343 25.96 -18.97 -11.70
CA LYS A 343 27.16 -18.34 -12.29
C LYS A 343 26.83 -17.01 -12.95
N ASP A 344 25.72 -16.97 -13.67
CA ASP A 344 25.21 -15.81 -14.40
C ASP A 344 24.78 -14.68 -13.45
N LEU A 345 24.30 -15.04 -12.26
CA LEU A 345 23.88 -14.12 -11.20
C LEU A 345 25.06 -13.56 -10.37
N GLY A 346 26.30 -13.96 -10.65
CA GLY A 346 27.47 -13.51 -9.90
C GLY A 346 27.71 -14.27 -8.59
N ILE A 347 27.10 -15.45 -8.45
CA ILE A 347 27.22 -16.28 -7.24
C ILE A 347 28.33 -17.30 -7.48
N ASP A 348 29.53 -17.01 -6.96
CA ASP A 348 30.70 -17.91 -7.07
C ASP A 348 30.69 -19.03 -6.00
N GLN A 349 29.65 -19.09 -5.16
CA GLN A 349 29.49 -20.14 -4.15
C GLN A 349 28.97 -21.44 -4.77
N ASP A 350 29.56 -22.56 -4.37
CA ASP A 350 29.03 -23.88 -4.71
C ASP A 350 27.76 -24.17 -3.88
N LEU A 351 26.60 -24.01 -4.52
CA LEU A 351 25.29 -24.19 -3.90
C LEU A 351 25.05 -25.61 -3.36
N SER A 352 25.83 -26.60 -3.80
CA SER A 352 25.77 -27.97 -3.26
C SER A 352 26.23 -28.06 -1.80
N GLN A 353 26.95 -27.04 -1.30
CA GLN A 353 27.42 -26.93 0.08
C GLN A 353 26.49 -26.09 0.97
N TYR A 354 25.31 -25.70 0.47
CA TYR A 354 24.39 -24.84 1.20
C TYR A 354 22.96 -25.39 1.17
N THR A 355 22.32 -25.41 2.34
CA THR A 355 20.91 -25.77 2.48
C THR A 355 20.06 -24.51 2.56
N PHE A 356 19.05 -24.41 1.69
CA PHE A 356 18.07 -23.33 1.68
C PHE A 356 16.94 -23.68 2.63
N ARG A 357 16.75 -22.87 3.65
CA ARG A 357 15.57 -22.95 4.52
C ARG A 357 14.63 -21.82 4.18
N VAL A 358 13.43 -22.18 3.75
CA VAL A 358 12.39 -21.27 3.31
C VAL A 358 11.23 -21.38 4.27
N GLN A 359 10.81 -20.26 4.85
CA GLN A 359 9.62 -20.17 5.65
C GLN A 359 8.56 -19.39 4.89
N VAL A 360 7.39 -20.00 4.70
CA VAL A 360 6.24 -19.37 4.06
C VAL A 360 5.18 -19.14 5.12
N THR A 361 4.80 -17.88 5.29
CA THR A 361 3.72 -17.47 6.22
C THR A 361 2.74 -16.59 5.48
N SER A 362 1.47 -16.65 5.87
CA SER A 362 0.46 -15.69 5.40
C SER A 362 -0.06 -14.93 6.62
N PRO A 363 0.22 -13.62 6.74
CA PRO A 363 -0.39 -12.78 7.77
C PRO A 363 -1.92 -12.79 7.70
N MET A 364 -2.49 -12.97 6.50
CA MET A 364 -3.93 -13.05 6.23
C MET A 364 -4.50 -14.48 6.31
N HIS A 365 -3.72 -15.44 6.84
CA HIS A 365 -4.12 -16.84 7.04
C HIS A 365 -4.41 -17.63 5.75
N GLY A 366 -3.89 -17.16 4.62
CA GLY A 366 -3.91 -17.93 3.38
C GLY A 366 -3.15 -19.25 3.52
N ARG A 367 -3.72 -20.32 2.98
CA ARG A 367 -3.23 -21.70 3.14
C ARG A 367 -2.61 -22.27 1.88
N GLU A 368 -3.00 -21.77 0.71
CA GLU A 368 -2.44 -22.19 -0.56
C GLU A 368 -2.27 -21.01 -1.51
N SER A 369 -1.23 -21.03 -2.35
CA SER A 369 -1.25 -20.24 -3.58
C SER A 369 -0.32 -20.82 -4.64
N PRO A 370 -0.76 -20.94 -5.91
CA PRO A 370 0.09 -21.40 -7.00
C PRO A 370 1.01 -20.30 -7.56
N ASP A 371 0.74 -19.02 -7.26
CA ASP A 371 1.32 -17.86 -7.97
C ASP A 371 2.64 -17.36 -7.36
N LEU A 372 3.35 -18.22 -6.62
CA LEU A 372 4.49 -17.81 -5.78
C LEU A 372 5.87 -18.05 -6.41
N GLY A 373 5.94 -18.47 -7.67
CA GLY A 373 7.19 -18.85 -8.34
C GLY A 373 8.26 -17.74 -8.36
N VAL A 374 7.93 -16.56 -8.89
CA VAL A 374 8.90 -15.45 -8.96
C VAL A 374 9.29 -14.92 -7.57
N PRO A 375 8.37 -14.79 -6.59
CA PRO A 375 8.71 -14.48 -5.20
C PRO A 375 9.75 -15.43 -4.59
N PHE A 376 9.62 -16.76 -4.79
CA PHE A 376 10.63 -17.71 -4.33
C PHE A 376 12.00 -17.47 -4.97
N TYR A 377 12.02 -17.28 -6.29
CA TYR A 377 13.26 -17.00 -7.03
C TYR A 377 14.00 -15.79 -6.48
N LEU A 378 13.29 -14.66 -6.32
CA LEU A 378 13.88 -13.42 -5.82
C LEU A 378 14.28 -13.52 -4.34
N SER A 379 13.53 -14.27 -3.53
CA SER A 379 13.90 -14.55 -2.13
C SER A 379 15.22 -15.32 -2.06
N PHE A 380 15.44 -16.30 -2.93
CA PHE A 380 16.69 -17.07 -2.96
C PHE A 380 17.86 -16.22 -3.42
N VAL A 381 17.69 -15.46 -4.51
CA VAL A 381 18.70 -14.55 -5.03
C VAL A 381 19.05 -13.46 -4.01
N SER A 382 18.06 -12.87 -3.35
CA SER A 382 18.24 -11.88 -2.27
C SER A 382 19.08 -12.44 -1.12
N SER A 383 18.80 -13.68 -0.68
CA SER A 383 19.53 -14.35 0.39
C SER A 383 20.98 -14.65 0.00
N LEU A 384 21.21 -15.16 -1.22
CA LEU A 384 22.54 -15.49 -1.74
C LEU A 384 23.43 -14.26 -1.96
N LEU A 385 22.84 -13.17 -2.44
CA LEU A 385 23.54 -11.89 -2.62
C LEU A 385 23.71 -11.12 -1.31
N ASN A 386 23.06 -11.58 -0.23
CA ASN A 386 22.97 -10.87 1.05
C ASN A 386 22.48 -9.42 0.88
N ARG A 387 21.49 -9.21 0.01
CA ARG A 387 20.92 -7.88 -0.29
C ARG A 387 19.42 -7.88 -0.06
N PRO A 388 18.89 -6.94 0.73
CA PRO A 388 17.47 -6.90 1.04
C PRO A 388 16.64 -6.34 -0.12
N MET A 389 15.36 -6.72 -0.16
CA MET A 389 14.38 -6.11 -1.04
C MET A 389 14.13 -4.64 -0.67
N PRO A 390 13.71 -3.78 -1.62
CA PRO A 390 13.24 -2.44 -1.32
C PRO A 390 12.10 -2.44 -0.29
N PRO A 391 11.97 -1.41 0.56
CA PRO A 391 10.87 -1.29 1.50
C PRO A 391 9.53 -1.09 0.77
N ARG A 392 8.42 -1.48 1.43
CA ARG A 392 7.05 -1.37 0.89
C ARG A 392 6.90 -1.96 -0.53
N PHE A 393 7.57 -3.08 -0.79
CA PHE A 393 7.68 -3.70 -2.12
C PHE A 393 7.01 -5.08 -2.18
N VAL A 394 6.19 -5.31 -3.20
CA VAL A 394 5.50 -6.58 -3.45
C VAL A 394 5.90 -7.14 -4.81
N VAL A 395 6.15 -8.46 -4.85
CA VAL A 395 6.48 -9.18 -6.09
C VAL A 395 5.28 -10.02 -6.52
N LEU A 396 4.87 -9.87 -7.77
CA LEU A 396 3.86 -10.71 -8.41
C LEU A 396 4.48 -11.44 -9.60
N GLY A 397 4.01 -12.65 -9.85
CA GLY A 397 4.40 -13.44 -11.02
C GLY A 397 4.65 -14.89 -10.69
N ASN A 398 4.32 -15.74 -11.65
CA ASN A 398 4.63 -17.16 -11.61
C ASN A 398 5.58 -17.53 -12.74
N MET A 399 6.22 -18.70 -12.66
CA MET A 399 7.16 -19.15 -13.68
C MET A 399 7.17 -20.68 -13.84
N ASN A 400 7.60 -21.14 -15.01
CA ASN A 400 7.79 -22.54 -15.32
C ASN A 400 9.25 -22.99 -15.15
N LEU A 401 9.53 -24.29 -15.34
CA LEU A 401 10.87 -24.89 -15.26
C LEU A 401 11.90 -24.29 -16.23
N HIS A 402 11.45 -23.65 -17.31
CA HIS A 402 12.32 -23.00 -18.29
C HIS A 402 12.56 -21.51 -17.99
N GLY A 403 12.00 -20.99 -16.89
CA GLY A 403 12.14 -19.60 -16.50
C GLY A 403 11.26 -18.63 -17.30
N GLU A 404 10.26 -19.12 -18.03
CA GLU A 404 9.27 -18.27 -18.67
C GLU A 404 8.25 -17.79 -17.64
N VAL A 405 7.95 -16.49 -17.68
CA VAL A 405 7.05 -15.83 -16.74
C VAL A 405 5.61 -15.95 -17.24
N SER A 406 4.75 -16.50 -16.39
CA SER A 406 3.31 -16.66 -16.65
C SER A 406 2.55 -15.38 -16.37
N ALA A 407 1.36 -15.24 -16.97
CA ALA A 407 0.44 -14.14 -16.66
C ALA A 407 -0.08 -14.26 -15.22
N VAL A 408 -0.44 -13.11 -14.64
CA VAL A 408 -0.96 -13.01 -13.28
C VAL A 408 -2.47 -12.90 -13.34
N GLU A 409 -3.19 -13.88 -12.78
CA GLU A 409 -4.65 -13.79 -12.69
C GLU A 409 -5.08 -12.85 -11.55
N GLY A 410 -6.11 -12.03 -11.81
CA GLY A 410 -6.74 -11.15 -10.82
C GLY A 410 -5.87 -10.00 -10.37
N LEU A 411 -5.30 -9.25 -11.32
CA LEU A 411 -4.34 -8.18 -11.04
C LEU A 411 -4.93 -7.09 -10.14
N GLU A 412 -6.17 -6.66 -10.42
CA GLU A 412 -6.86 -5.63 -9.63
C GLU A 412 -6.93 -6.00 -8.14
N SER A 413 -7.39 -7.22 -7.83
CA SER A 413 -7.54 -7.70 -6.46
C SER A 413 -6.17 -7.83 -5.76
N LYS A 414 -5.14 -8.27 -6.49
CA LYS A 414 -3.76 -8.38 -5.97
C LYS A 414 -3.16 -7.01 -5.65
N ILE A 415 -3.37 -6.01 -6.52
CA ILE A 415 -2.90 -4.64 -6.30
C ILE A 415 -3.59 -4.03 -5.09
N LYS A 416 -4.91 -4.20 -4.98
CA LYS A 416 -5.70 -3.68 -3.87
C LYS A 416 -5.19 -4.22 -2.53
N ILE A 417 -5.00 -5.54 -2.40
CA ILE A 417 -4.46 -6.13 -1.17
C ILE A 417 -3.03 -5.68 -0.88
N ALA A 418 -2.18 -5.57 -1.92
CA ALA A 418 -0.83 -5.07 -1.75
C ALA A 418 -0.82 -3.64 -1.19
N TYR A 419 -1.64 -2.76 -1.77
CA TYR A 419 -1.81 -1.38 -1.32
C TYR A 419 -2.32 -1.30 0.11
N GLU A 420 -3.39 -2.04 0.42
CA GLU A 420 -4.00 -2.11 1.76
C GLU A 420 -3.04 -2.70 2.80
N SER A 421 -2.09 -3.54 2.38
CA SER A 421 -1.06 -4.11 3.26
C SER A 421 0.16 -3.19 3.46
N GLY A 422 0.16 -1.99 2.88
CA GLY A 422 1.21 -0.98 3.03
C GLY A 422 2.21 -0.87 1.87
N ALA A 423 2.00 -1.61 0.76
CA ALA A 423 2.88 -1.56 -0.40
C ALA A 423 2.76 -0.24 -1.17
N ARG A 424 3.90 0.28 -1.65
CA ARG A 424 3.98 1.47 -2.49
C ARG A 424 4.57 1.17 -3.86
N SER A 425 5.17 0.00 -4.04
CA SER A 425 5.67 -0.45 -5.34
C SER A 425 5.42 -1.93 -5.54
N ILE A 426 5.05 -2.28 -6.77
CA ILE A 426 4.79 -3.65 -7.22
C ILE A 426 5.71 -3.97 -8.39
N LEU A 427 6.29 -5.17 -8.37
CA LEU A 427 6.98 -5.77 -9.51
C LEU A 427 6.08 -6.83 -10.14
N ALA A 428 5.77 -6.69 -11.43
CA ALA A 428 4.88 -7.60 -12.14
C ALA A 428 5.39 -7.91 -13.56
N PRO A 429 4.92 -8.99 -14.21
CA PRO A 429 5.27 -9.28 -15.58
C PRO A 429 4.79 -8.19 -16.55
N ILE A 430 5.55 -7.92 -17.61
CA ILE A 430 5.18 -6.92 -18.64
C ILE A 430 3.84 -7.24 -19.34
N ARG A 431 3.40 -8.50 -19.31
CA ARG A 431 2.12 -8.94 -19.87
C ARG A 431 0.92 -8.25 -19.20
N GLU A 432 1.08 -7.85 -17.95
CA GLU A 432 0.05 -7.21 -17.12
C GLU A 432 -0.18 -5.73 -17.45
N GLN A 433 0.66 -5.14 -18.31
CA GLN A 433 0.56 -3.72 -18.65
C GLN A 433 -0.82 -3.34 -19.21
N ARG A 434 -1.41 -4.19 -20.04
CA ARG A 434 -2.74 -3.93 -20.65
C ARG A 434 -3.86 -3.95 -19.61
N GLU A 435 -3.84 -4.91 -18.69
CA GLU A 435 -4.85 -4.99 -17.61
C GLU A 435 -4.67 -3.84 -16.64
N TYR A 436 -3.42 -3.46 -16.33
CA TYR A 436 -3.11 -2.30 -15.49
C TYR A 436 -3.69 -0.98 -16.05
N GLU A 437 -3.61 -0.75 -17.37
CA GLU A 437 -4.16 0.44 -18.02
C GLU A 437 -5.70 0.51 -17.94
N THR A 438 -6.38 -0.62 -17.68
CA THR A 438 -7.84 -0.67 -17.51
C THR A 438 -8.31 -0.46 -16.07
N LEU A 439 -7.38 -0.38 -15.11
CA LEU A 439 -7.73 -0.22 -13.69
C LEU A 439 -8.22 1.19 -13.36
N PRO A 440 -8.98 1.36 -12.26
CA PRO A 440 -9.37 2.68 -11.76
C PRO A 440 -8.18 3.60 -11.53
N SER A 441 -8.32 4.88 -11.89
CA SER A 441 -7.26 5.90 -11.77
C SER A 441 -6.76 6.09 -10.33
N GLU A 442 -7.60 5.85 -9.33
CA GLU A 442 -7.23 5.86 -7.91
C GLU A 442 -6.16 4.80 -7.58
N LEU A 443 -6.25 3.59 -8.13
CA LEU A 443 -5.25 2.54 -7.92
C LEU A 443 -3.95 2.83 -8.69
N ILE A 444 -4.07 3.32 -9.92
CA ILE A 444 -2.92 3.65 -10.78
C ILE A 444 -2.05 4.75 -10.14
N ASN A 445 -2.67 5.74 -9.49
CA ASN A 445 -1.96 6.85 -8.87
C ASN A 445 -1.37 6.51 -7.49
N SER A 446 -1.81 5.42 -6.84
CA SER A 446 -1.44 5.11 -5.45
C SER A 446 -0.25 4.16 -5.31
N ILE A 447 0.09 3.39 -6.36
CA ILE A 447 1.22 2.43 -6.39
C ILE A 447 2.12 2.63 -7.61
N ARG A 448 3.44 2.52 -7.40
CA ARG A 448 4.43 2.49 -8.49
C ARG A 448 4.60 1.08 -9.06
N PHE A 449 4.20 0.88 -10.30
CA PHE A 449 4.45 -0.36 -11.03
C PHE A 449 5.85 -0.41 -11.67
N ARG A 450 6.49 -1.58 -11.56
CA ARG A 450 7.70 -1.96 -12.30
C ARG A 450 7.39 -3.23 -13.07
N TYR A 451 7.79 -3.26 -14.34
CA TYR A 451 7.53 -4.40 -15.22
C TYR A 451 8.81 -5.15 -15.55
N PHE A 452 8.72 -6.47 -15.68
CA PHE A 452 9.82 -7.29 -16.19
C PHE A 452 9.33 -8.29 -17.24
N LYS A 453 10.16 -8.55 -18.25
CA LYS A 453 9.88 -9.56 -19.30
C LYS A 453 10.60 -10.88 -19.02
N ARG A 454 11.81 -10.81 -18.47
CA ARG A 454 12.65 -11.98 -18.14
C ARG A 454 13.03 -11.96 -16.66
N LEU A 455 13.30 -13.14 -16.08
CA LEU A 455 13.71 -13.25 -14.67
C LEU A 455 15.05 -12.53 -14.37
N SER A 456 15.95 -12.42 -15.34
CA SER A 456 17.20 -11.66 -15.16
C SER A 456 16.94 -10.16 -15.01
N GLU A 457 15.91 -9.64 -15.66
CA GLU A 457 15.51 -8.24 -15.57
C GLU A 457 14.91 -7.92 -14.19
N SER A 458 14.10 -8.82 -13.62
CA SER A 458 13.56 -8.63 -12.27
C SER A 458 14.67 -8.52 -11.22
N VAL A 459 15.70 -9.38 -11.31
CA VAL A 459 16.89 -9.30 -10.44
C VAL A 459 17.61 -7.97 -10.62
N THR A 460 17.84 -7.53 -11.87
CA THR A 460 18.60 -6.30 -12.16
C THR A 460 17.87 -5.05 -11.68
N GLN A 461 16.55 -5.00 -11.83
CA GLN A 461 15.73 -3.86 -11.37
C GLN A 461 15.67 -3.74 -9.84
N ILE A 462 15.82 -4.86 -9.12
CA ILE A 462 15.83 -4.89 -7.65
C ILE A 462 17.26 -4.68 -7.11
N PHE A 463 18.25 -5.33 -7.73
CA PHE A 463 19.64 -5.35 -7.30
C PHE A 463 20.58 -4.79 -8.39
N PRO A 464 20.55 -3.47 -8.67
CA PRO A 464 21.28 -2.87 -9.80
C PRO A 464 22.82 -3.05 -9.77
N SER A 465 23.38 -3.48 -8.64
CA SER A 465 24.82 -3.70 -8.45
C SER A 465 25.25 -5.19 -8.52
N THR A 466 24.40 -6.11 -9.01
CA THR A 466 24.84 -7.49 -9.35
C THR A 466 25.59 -7.49 -10.68
N ARG A 467 26.86 -7.11 -10.62
CA ARG A 467 27.80 -7.23 -11.73
C ARG A 467 28.10 -8.72 -11.98
N LYS A 468 27.43 -9.32 -12.98
CA LYS A 468 28.01 -10.29 -13.93
C LYS A 468 27.21 -10.45 -15.24
N TYR A 469 25.98 -9.91 -15.36
CA TYR A 469 25.14 -10.09 -16.57
C TYR A 469 25.05 -8.89 -17.53
N TYR A 470 25.91 -7.87 -17.40
CA TYR A 470 25.82 -6.65 -18.22
C TYR A 470 26.53 -6.70 -19.58
N ASP A 471 27.03 -7.86 -20.03
CA ASP A 471 28.12 -7.85 -21.02
C ASP A 471 27.95 -8.66 -22.31
N GLN A 472 26.74 -9.03 -22.76
CA GLN A 472 26.61 -9.61 -24.11
C GLN A 472 25.60 -9.03 -25.10
N ASP A 473 24.58 -8.25 -24.70
CA ASP A 473 23.65 -7.69 -25.71
C ASP A 473 23.42 -6.17 -25.68
N GLN A 474 24.03 -5.43 -24.73
CA GLN A 474 24.19 -3.96 -24.82
C GLN A 474 25.44 -3.46 -24.07
N GLN A 475 26.63 -3.97 -24.42
CA GLN A 475 27.85 -3.20 -24.15
C GLN A 475 27.85 -1.97 -25.05
N GLU A 476 27.89 -0.75 -24.49
CA GLU A 476 28.57 0.33 -25.20
C GLU A 476 30.00 -0.17 -25.48
N LYS A 477 30.32 -0.41 -26.75
CA LYS A 477 31.64 -0.92 -27.13
C LYS A 477 32.70 0.03 -26.56
N PRO A 478 33.91 -0.42 -26.16
CA PRO A 478 34.95 0.48 -25.64
C PRO A 478 35.19 1.71 -26.54
N TYR A 479 35.02 1.52 -27.84
CA TYR A 479 35.00 2.57 -28.85
C TYR A 479 33.89 3.62 -28.66
N GLU A 480 32.66 3.22 -28.34
CA GLU A 480 31.51 4.12 -28.14
C GLU A 480 31.71 4.96 -26.87
N ILE A 481 32.19 4.34 -25.79
CA ILE A 481 32.53 5.04 -24.54
C ILE A 481 33.55 6.15 -24.80
N LEU A 482 34.60 5.83 -25.57
CA LEU A 482 35.63 6.79 -25.94
C LEU A 482 35.09 7.87 -26.88
N LYS A 483 34.30 7.50 -27.89
CA LYS A 483 33.69 8.44 -28.85
C LYS A 483 32.80 9.46 -28.15
N ASN A 484 31.99 9.01 -27.18
CA ASN A 484 31.10 9.86 -26.40
C ASN A 484 31.92 10.82 -25.53
N LEU A 485 32.94 10.32 -24.82
CA LEU A 485 33.85 11.15 -24.02
C LEU A 485 34.54 12.23 -24.86
N GLU A 486 35.11 11.87 -26.01
CA GLU A 486 35.79 12.83 -26.90
C GLU A 486 34.84 13.89 -27.46
N SER A 487 33.58 13.52 -27.72
CA SER A 487 32.58 14.45 -28.25
C SER A 487 32.14 15.45 -27.18
N GLU A 488 31.84 14.97 -25.98
CA GLU A 488 31.43 15.81 -24.85
C GLU A 488 32.54 16.73 -24.37
N LEU A 489 33.78 16.24 -24.27
CA LEU A 489 34.94 17.09 -23.92
C LEU A 489 35.13 18.22 -24.94
N ARG A 490 34.96 17.92 -26.22
CA ARG A 490 35.12 18.90 -27.29
C ARG A 490 34.02 19.97 -27.23
N GLU A 491 32.77 19.56 -27.10
CA GLU A 491 31.64 20.48 -26.97
C GLU A 491 31.77 21.34 -25.71
N PHE A 492 32.16 20.75 -24.59
CA PHE A 492 32.38 21.47 -23.34
C PHE A 492 33.48 22.53 -23.46
N ILE A 493 34.65 22.16 -24.01
CA ILE A 493 35.75 23.11 -24.23
C ILE A 493 35.32 24.24 -25.17
N GLN A 494 34.63 23.91 -26.26
CA GLN A 494 34.16 24.91 -27.22
C GLN A 494 33.17 25.88 -26.57
N ASN A 495 32.14 25.37 -25.89
CA ASN A 495 31.10 26.19 -25.26
C ASN A 495 31.67 27.12 -24.19
N LYS A 496 32.57 26.59 -23.34
CA LYS A 496 33.16 27.35 -22.24
C LYS A 496 34.21 28.36 -22.68
N LEU A 497 34.96 28.10 -23.76
CA LEU A 497 35.90 29.10 -24.30
C LEU A 497 35.19 30.16 -25.14
N GLN A 498 34.13 29.79 -25.86
CA GLN A 498 33.33 30.72 -26.66
C GLN A 498 32.56 31.73 -25.80
N SER A 499 32.16 31.38 -24.57
CA SER A 499 31.54 32.33 -23.64
C SER A 499 32.51 33.41 -23.16
N VAL A 500 33.82 33.17 -23.22
CA VAL A 500 34.86 34.10 -22.76
C VAL A 500 35.31 35.06 -23.86
N SER A 501 35.44 34.59 -25.10
CA SER A 501 35.84 35.45 -26.23
C SER A 501 35.23 34.96 -27.55
N LYS A 502 34.78 35.89 -28.39
CA LYS A 502 34.34 35.56 -29.76
C LYS A 502 35.50 35.05 -30.63
N ASN A 503 36.75 35.40 -30.29
CA ASN A 503 37.96 34.96 -30.97
C ASN A 503 38.77 33.95 -30.12
N TRP A 504 38.06 33.18 -29.29
CA TRP A 504 38.65 32.23 -28.34
C TRP A 504 39.63 31.25 -28.97
N TRP A 505 39.42 30.86 -30.23
CA TRP A 505 40.34 29.96 -30.93
C TRP A 505 41.76 30.56 -30.96
N ASN A 506 41.90 31.83 -31.36
CA ASN A 506 43.20 32.47 -31.50
C ASN A 506 43.82 32.94 -30.18
N GLU A 507 42.99 33.22 -29.18
CA GLU A 507 43.42 33.79 -27.91
C GLU A 507 43.65 32.74 -26.82
N ARG A 508 42.76 31.75 -26.74
CA ARG A 508 42.69 30.78 -25.65
C ARG A 508 43.34 29.43 -25.98
N VAL A 509 43.43 29.05 -27.24
CA VAL A 509 44.10 27.79 -27.65
C VAL A 509 45.62 28.01 -27.84
N PRO A 510 46.49 27.16 -27.25
CA PRO A 510 47.94 27.23 -27.44
C PRO A 510 48.37 27.22 -28.92
N GLN A 511 49.44 27.96 -29.25
CA GLN A 511 49.90 28.13 -30.63
C GLN A 511 50.35 26.82 -31.28
N ASP A 512 50.98 25.93 -30.51
CA ASP A 512 51.38 24.58 -30.97
C ASP A 512 50.17 23.71 -31.31
N VAL A 513 49.12 23.75 -30.47
CA VAL A 513 47.87 23.00 -30.70
C VAL A 513 47.12 23.52 -31.92
N ARG A 514 47.06 24.85 -32.10
CA ARG A 514 46.44 25.47 -33.29
C ARG A 514 47.13 25.06 -34.58
N LYS A 515 48.46 25.21 -34.63
CA LYS A 515 49.25 24.86 -35.81
C LYS A 515 49.08 23.39 -36.18
N ASN A 516 49.13 22.49 -35.18
CA ASN A 516 48.90 21.07 -35.39
C ASN A 516 47.49 20.76 -35.94
N ALA A 517 46.46 21.46 -35.47
CA ALA A 517 45.09 21.28 -35.95
C ALA A 517 44.90 21.83 -37.37
N GLU A 518 45.55 22.94 -37.72
CA GLU A 518 45.58 23.51 -39.06
C GLU A 518 46.29 22.59 -40.07
N ASP A 519 47.49 22.12 -39.72
CA ASP A 519 48.27 21.20 -40.54
C ASP A 519 47.47 19.92 -40.86
N ARG A 520 46.74 19.37 -39.87
CA ARG A 520 45.87 18.17 -40.04
C ARG A 520 44.62 18.45 -40.88
N LYS A 521 44.12 19.68 -40.86
CA LYS A 521 42.97 20.09 -41.68
C LYS A 521 43.36 20.25 -43.14
N GLU A 522 44.54 20.83 -43.41
CA GLU A 522 45.08 21.00 -44.76
C GLU A 522 45.49 19.67 -45.40
N SER A 523 46.06 18.74 -44.62
CA SER A 523 46.48 17.43 -45.10
C SER A 523 45.34 16.45 -45.42
N LYS A 524 44.06 16.87 -45.29
CA LYS A 524 42.85 16.04 -45.45
C LYS A 524 42.95 14.67 -44.76
N THR A 525 43.68 14.59 -43.64
CA THR A 525 43.89 13.33 -42.95
C THR A 525 42.57 12.90 -42.32
N THR A 526 42.13 11.67 -42.61
CA THR A 526 40.93 11.09 -42.01
C THR A 526 41.08 11.14 -40.49
N ILE A 527 40.27 11.99 -39.86
CA ILE A 527 40.49 12.41 -38.48
C ILE A 527 40.25 11.25 -37.52
N TRP A 528 39.10 10.56 -37.65
CA TRP A 528 38.73 9.38 -36.87
C TRP A 528 37.83 8.45 -37.69
N PRO A 529 37.85 7.12 -37.44
CA PRO A 529 36.96 6.17 -38.11
C PRO A 529 35.45 6.49 -38.01
N TRP A 530 35.03 7.34 -37.06
CA TRP A 530 33.64 7.75 -36.80
C TRP A 530 33.28 9.18 -37.25
N THR A 531 34.17 9.91 -37.91
CA THR A 531 33.89 11.31 -38.31
C THR A 531 33.25 11.32 -39.70
N VAL A 532 31.97 11.71 -39.80
CA VAL A 532 31.16 11.57 -41.04
C VAL A 532 30.95 12.92 -41.77
N GLN A 533 31.26 14.06 -41.16
CA GLN A 533 30.93 15.39 -41.70
C GLN A 533 32.09 16.09 -42.42
N GLU A 534 31.79 16.69 -43.57
CA GLU A 534 32.65 17.68 -44.24
C GLU A 534 32.44 19.08 -43.64
N ASN A 535 33.50 19.90 -43.59
CA ASN A 535 33.53 21.27 -43.04
C ASN A 535 33.40 21.42 -41.51
N LEU A 536 34.13 20.62 -40.73
CA LEU A 536 34.19 20.76 -39.28
C LEU A 536 35.05 21.96 -38.81
N HIS A 537 34.69 22.52 -37.65
CA HIS A 537 35.48 23.54 -36.95
C HIS A 537 36.88 22.99 -36.59
N GLN A 538 37.90 23.85 -36.51
CA GLN A 538 39.30 23.43 -36.30
C GLN A 538 39.51 22.62 -35.00
N ILE A 539 38.63 22.79 -34.01
CA ILE A 539 38.64 21.99 -32.75
C ILE A 539 38.45 20.48 -32.97
N HIS A 540 37.84 20.06 -34.08
CA HIS A 540 37.68 18.64 -34.42
C HIS A 540 39.00 17.96 -34.85
N TYR A 541 40.03 18.75 -35.20
CA TYR A 541 41.34 18.27 -35.63
C TYR A 541 42.36 18.20 -34.49
N ILE A 542 41.90 18.40 -33.25
CA ILE A 542 42.71 18.30 -32.04
C ILE A 542 42.82 16.84 -31.60
N ASN A 543 44.04 16.43 -31.21
CA ASN A 543 44.31 15.10 -30.69
C ASN A 543 43.96 14.98 -29.20
N PHE A 544 43.69 13.76 -28.74
CA PHE A 544 43.30 13.50 -27.35
C PHE A 544 44.22 14.12 -26.27
N PRO A 545 45.56 14.08 -26.40
CA PRO A 545 46.46 14.69 -25.40
C PRO A 545 46.45 16.23 -25.42
N GLU A 546 46.05 16.82 -26.54
CA GLU A 546 46.02 18.28 -26.72
C GLU A 546 44.84 18.91 -25.95
N TYR A 547 43.78 18.15 -25.62
CA TYR A 547 42.73 18.61 -24.70
C TYR A 547 43.29 18.99 -23.34
N SER A 548 44.23 18.19 -22.81
CA SER A 548 44.93 18.49 -21.56
C SER A 548 45.69 19.81 -21.65
N LYS A 549 46.38 20.08 -22.77
CA LYS A 549 47.10 21.35 -22.98
C LYS A 549 46.16 22.58 -22.99
N ILE A 550 44.95 22.43 -23.51
CA ILE A 550 43.95 23.51 -23.54
C ILE A 550 43.37 23.75 -22.15
N ILE A 551 42.91 22.70 -21.48
CA ILE A 551 42.30 22.77 -20.15
C ILE A 551 43.30 23.33 -19.14
N THR A 552 44.55 22.87 -19.20
CA THR A 552 45.59 23.22 -18.24
C THR A 552 46.34 24.51 -18.58
N LYS A 553 46.04 25.21 -19.67
CA LYS A 553 46.67 26.52 -19.97
C LYS A 553 46.36 27.49 -18.84
N ARG A 554 47.35 28.26 -18.34
CA ARG A 554 47.27 29.01 -17.07
C ARG A 554 46.05 29.94 -16.98
N ASP A 555 45.76 30.67 -18.05
CA ASP A 555 44.62 31.58 -18.20
C ASP A 555 43.30 30.81 -18.30
N ASN A 556 43.23 29.75 -19.12
CA ASN A 556 42.03 28.92 -19.25
C ASN A 556 41.68 28.20 -17.94
N TRP A 557 42.68 27.68 -17.23
CA TRP A 557 42.48 26.99 -15.96
C TRP A 557 41.88 27.94 -14.92
N LYS A 558 42.50 29.12 -14.74
CA LYS A 558 42.09 30.08 -13.71
C LYS A 558 40.73 30.71 -13.98
N GLU A 559 40.39 30.95 -15.24
CA GLU A 559 39.18 31.73 -15.61
C GLU A 559 37.98 30.84 -15.97
N VAL A 560 38.18 29.56 -16.28
CA VAL A 560 37.12 28.69 -16.84
C VAL A 560 37.07 27.32 -16.18
N PHE A 561 38.20 26.60 -16.15
CA PHE A 561 38.18 25.17 -15.86
C PHE A 561 38.34 24.82 -14.38
N SER A 562 38.86 25.72 -13.53
CA SER A 562 39.02 25.48 -12.09
C SER A 562 37.70 25.37 -11.33
N GLU A 563 36.59 25.85 -11.88
CA GLU A 563 35.25 25.69 -11.29
C GLU A 563 34.66 24.29 -11.52
N HIS A 564 35.12 23.59 -12.57
CA HIS A 564 34.53 22.33 -13.03
C HIS A 564 35.41 21.13 -12.67
N PHE A 565 36.73 21.31 -12.67
CA PHE A 565 37.69 20.26 -12.34
C PHE A 565 38.34 20.53 -10.99
N MET A 566 38.30 19.55 -10.09
CA MET A 566 38.84 19.67 -8.73
C MET A 566 40.33 20.00 -8.67
N ASP A 567 41.13 19.44 -9.59
CA ASP A 567 42.58 19.63 -9.60
C ASP A 567 43.16 19.50 -11.02
N ARG A 568 44.13 20.37 -11.31
CA ARG A 568 44.78 20.51 -12.63
C ARG A 568 45.62 19.31 -13.01
N GLU A 569 46.34 18.74 -12.06
CA GLU A 569 47.20 17.58 -12.27
C GLU A 569 46.38 16.30 -12.35
N ILE A 570 45.27 16.20 -11.60
CA ILE A 570 44.37 15.03 -11.65
C ILE A 570 43.76 14.87 -13.04
N ILE A 571 43.17 15.93 -13.61
CA ILE A 571 42.58 15.85 -14.96
C ILE A 571 43.63 15.57 -16.03
N ALA A 572 44.82 16.19 -15.90
CA ALA A 572 45.92 15.96 -16.82
C ALA A 572 46.43 14.51 -16.77
N SER A 573 46.52 13.92 -15.57
CA SER A 573 46.92 12.53 -15.38
C SER A 573 45.90 11.56 -15.97
N LYS A 574 44.60 11.78 -15.73
CA LYS A 574 43.54 10.93 -16.27
C LYS A 574 43.53 10.92 -17.80
N LEU A 575 43.64 12.09 -18.43
CA LEU A 575 43.71 12.19 -19.90
C LEU A 575 44.98 11.52 -20.46
N ARG A 576 46.13 11.65 -19.77
CA ARG A 576 47.39 11.00 -20.16
C ARG A 576 47.32 9.49 -20.04
N GLU A 577 46.68 8.96 -18.99
CA GLU A 577 46.51 7.52 -18.80
C GLU A 577 45.48 6.90 -19.75
N LEU A 578 44.55 7.68 -20.29
CA LEU A 578 43.62 7.24 -21.32
C LEU A 578 44.26 7.17 -22.72
N GLU A 579 45.35 7.90 -22.97
CA GLU A 579 46.00 7.96 -24.29
C GLU A 579 46.43 6.57 -24.84
N PRO A 580 47.10 5.68 -24.07
CA PRO A 580 47.47 4.35 -24.57
C PRO A 580 46.26 3.48 -24.91
N VAL A 581 45.21 3.54 -24.08
CA VAL A 581 43.95 2.80 -24.27
C VAL A 581 43.27 3.29 -25.55
N ARG A 582 43.25 4.60 -25.73
CA ARG A 582 42.68 5.27 -26.88
C ARG A 582 43.41 4.94 -28.19
N ASN A 583 44.74 4.90 -28.17
CA ASN A 583 45.54 4.50 -29.33
C ASN A 583 45.29 3.05 -29.74
N LYS A 584 45.10 2.13 -28.76
CA LYS A 584 44.71 0.74 -29.05
C LYS A 584 43.34 0.67 -29.75
N ILE A 585 42.34 1.43 -29.28
CA ILE A 585 41.01 1.50 -29.90
C ILE A 585 41.09 2.04 -31.32
N ALA A 586 41.83 3.14 -31.54
CA ALA A 586 41.96 3.77 -32.86
C ALA A 586 42.62 2.84 -33.90
N HIS A 587 43.50 1.92 -33.44
CA HIS A 587 44.15 0.91 -34.28
C HIS A 587 43.44 -0.46 -34.26
N MET A 588 42.21 -0.54 -33.76
CA MET A 588 41.42 -1.78 -33.66
C MET A 588 42.18 -2.92 -32.95
N ARG A 589 42.97 -2.60 -31.93
CA ARG A 589 43.69 -3.57 -31.10
C ARG A 589 42.85 -3.95 -29.89
N ASP A 590 43.00 -5.20 -29.45
CA ASP A 590 42.31 -5.70 -28.26
C ASP A 590 42.77 -4.97 -26.99
N LEU A 591 41.82 -4.69 -26.11
CA LEU A 591 42.04 -4.10 -24.81
C LEU A 591 42.01 -5.18 -23.73
N SER A 592 42.88 -5.08 -22.73
CA SER A 592 42.78 -5.90 -21.52
C SER A 592 41.59 -5.44 -20.65
N GLU A 593 41.09 -6.33 -19.79
CA GLU A 593 40.02 -6.00 -18.83
C GLU A 593 40.39 -4.82 -17.93
N SER A 594 41.68 -4.68 -17.58
CA SER A 594 42.19 -3.56 -16.79
C SER A 594 42.08 -2.22 -17.54
N GLU A 595 42.28 -2.24 -18.86
CA GLU A 595 42.19 -1.05 -19.73
C GLU A 595 40.75 -0.65 -20.00
N ILE A 596 39.85 -1.62 -20.17
CA ILE A 596 38.40 -1.38 -20.29
C ILE A 596 37.85 -0.79 -18.98
N SER A 597 38.27 -1.34 -17.85
CA SER A 597 37.86 -0.83 -16.53
C SER A 597 38.38 0.59 -16.30
N LYS A 598 39.64 0.86 -16.68
CA LYS A 598 40.23 2.20 -16.61
C LYS A 598 39.50 3.20 -17.52
N LEU A 599 39.16 2.79 -18.75
CA LEU A 599 38.40 3.61 -19.69
C LEU A 599 37.03 4.00 -19.12
N LYS A 600 36.29 3.03 -18.58
CA LYS A 600 34.98 3.25 -17.95
C LYS A 600 35.11 4.21 -16.76
N LEU A 601 36.01 3.93 -15.83
CA LEU A 601 36.20 4.74 -14.62
C LEU A 601 36.55 6.20 -14.94
N TYR A 602 37.61 6.42 -15.73
CA TYR A 602 38.07 7.78 -16.03
C TYR A 602 37.09 8.52 -16.94
N SER A 603 36.42 7.84 -17.87
CA SER A 603 35.37 8.47 -18.69
C SER A 603 34.21 8.97 -17.82
N THR A 604 33.71 8.15 -16.88
CA THR A 604 32.65 8.57 -15.96
C THR A 604 33.07 9.72 -15.07
N GLU A 605 34.26 9.67 -14.48
CA GLU A 605 34.76 10.73 -13.59
C GLU A 605 34.93 12.07 -14.33
N ILE A 606 35.46 12.04 -15.56
CA ILE A 606 35.62 13.24 -16.37
C ILE A 606 34.25 13.79 -16.77
N ARG A 607 33.32 12.95 -17.25
CA ARG A 607 31.98 13.37 -17.66
C ARG A 607 31.20 14.00 -16.52
N ASN A 608 31.27 13.45 -15.31
CA ASN A 608 30.64 14.04 -14.13
C ASN A 608 31.12 15.48 -13.86
N CYS A 609 32.39 15.79 -14.15
CA CYS A 609 32.94 17.14 -14.03
C CYS A 609 32.45 18.10 -15.14
N LEU A 610 31.96 17.59 -16.28
CA LEU A 610 31.47 18.44 -17.38
C LEU A 610 30.05 18.96 -17.14
N TYR A 611 29.28 18.27 -16.29
CA TYR A 611 27.88 18.58 -15.96
C TYR A 611 27.68 19.18 -14.57
N THR A 612 28.77 19.41 -13.83
CA THR A 612 28.81 20.24 -12.61
C THR A 612 29.02 21.69 -13.00
#